data_AF-A0A353NG36-F1
#
_entry.id   AF-A0A353NG36-F1
#
_cell.length_a   1.000
_cell.length_b   1.000
_cell.length_c   1.000
_cell.angle_alpha   90.00
_cell.angle_beta   90.00
_cell.angle_gamma   90.00
#
_symmetry.space_group_name_H-M   'P 1'
#
loop_
_entity.id
_entity.type
_entity.pdbx_description
1 polymer ?
#
loop_
_entity_poly.entity_id
_entity_poly.type
_entity_poly.pdbx_seq_one_letter_code
_entity_poly.pdbx_strand_id
1 'polypeptide(L)'
;KKGGRLVVIDPYRNETARAADFHFPVLPGGDGGLALGIMKALIERSLVDRQFIDRETEGFAGLAEYLASADWDELVKDSGLSREQMAELAVLMSGTKKTFFRIGIGLSRHSRGGMAVRS
;
A
#
# COMPACT_ATOMS: atom_id res chain seq x y z
N LYS A 1 11.14 13.65 17.70
CA LYS A 1 10.03 13.21 16.81
C LYS A 1 8.78 14.02 17.14
N LYS A 2 8.09 14.66 16.16
CA LYS A 2 6.85 15.45 16.40
C LYS A 2 5.57 14.58 16.42
N GLY A 3 5.66 13.33 16.92
CA GLY A 3 4.52 12.40 17.01
C GLY A 3 4.10 11.70 15.71
N GLY A 4 4.79 11.90 14.58
CA GLY A 4 4.54 11.15 13.34
C GLY A 4 5.11 9.73 13.40
N ARG A 5 4.43 8.78 12.75
CA ARG A 5 4.89 7.39 12.56
C ARG A 5 5.67 7.26 11.25
N LEU A 6 6.84 6.64 11.30
CA LEU A 6 7.68 6.31 10.16
C LEU A 6 7.46 4.85 9.77
N VAL A 7 6.90 4.63 8.58
CA VAL A 7 6.74 3.30 7.98
C VAL A 7 7.74 3.18 6.84
N VAL A 8 8.47 2.07 6.80
CA VAL A 8 9.41 1.76 5.70
C VAL A 8 8.92 0.52 4.98
N ILE A 9 8.73 0.65 3.66
CA ILE A 9 8.45 -0.44 2.73
C ILE A 9 9.72 -0.58 1.89
N ASP A 10 10.51 -1.63 2.17
CA ASP A 10 11.80 -1.86 1.49
C ASP A 10 12.19 -3.33 1.68
N PRO A 11 12.60 -4.05 0.61
CA PRO A 11 13.10 -5.42 0.73
C PRO A 11 14.27 -5.57 1.71
N TYR A 12 15.12 -4.54 1.81
CA TYR A 12 16.31 -4.55 2.64
C TYR A 12 16.09 -3.78 3.93
N ARG A 13 16.54 -4.35 5.05
CA ARG A 13 16.54 -3.67 6.35
C ARG A 13 17.69 -2.67 6.47
N ASN A 14 17.59 -1.58 5.71
CA ASN A 14 18.55 -0.47 5.69
C ASN A 14 18.52 0.37 6.99
N GLU A 15 19.37 1.40 7.08
CA GLU A 15 19.43 2.28 8.27
C GLU A 15 18.09 2.99 8.54
N THR A 16 17.36 3.35 7.49
CA THR A 16 16.01 3.94 7.60
C THR A 16 15.02 2.94 8.21
N ALA A 17 15.05 1.68 7.78
CA ALA A 17 14.23 0.60 8.34
C ALA A 17 14.55 0.33 9.81
N ARG A 18 15.81 0.52 10.24
CA ARG A 18 16.20 0.42 11.66
C ARG A 18 15.66 1.55 12.53
N ALA A 19 15.43 2.72 11.95
CA ALA A 19 14.87 3.89 12.64
C ALA A 19 13.33 3.99 12.52
N ALA A 20 12.71 3.12 11.73
CA ALA A 20 11.27 3.09 11.46
C ALA A 20 10.48 2.54 12.64
N ASP A 21 9.26 3.04 12.80
CA ASP A 21 8.31 2.49 13.77
C ASP A 21 7.71 1.17 13.24
N PHE A 22 7.61 1.03 11.90
CA PHE A 22 7.21 -0.20 11.21
C PHE A 22 8.08 -0.45 9.97
N HIS A 23 8.45 -1.71 9.73
CA HIS A 23 9.17 -2.14 8.53
C HIS A 23 8.41 -3.29 7.85
N PHE A 24 8.05 -3.10 6.59
CA PHE A 24 7.39 -4.08 5.73
C PHE A 24 8.36 -4.51 4.62
N PRO A 25 8.93 -5.72 4.71
CA PRO A 25 9.88 -6.22 3.71
C PRO A 25 9.15 -6.75 2.48
N VAL A 26 8.70 -5.84 1.62
CA VAL A 26 8.10 -6.20 0.32
C VAL A 26 9.14 -6.92 -0.56
N LEU A 27 8.70 -7.86 -1.40
CA LEU A 27 9.57 -8.47 -2.40
C LEU A 27 10.03 -7.45 -3.45
N PRO A 28 11.21 -7.61 -4.05
CA PRO A 28 11.63 -6.78 -5.18
C PRO A 28 10.59 -6.80 -6.31
N GLY A 29 9.98 -5.63 -6.59
CA GLY A 29 8.93 -5.48 -7.60
C GLY A 29 7.53 -5.90 -7.13
N GLY A 30 7.37 -6.25 -5.85
CA GLY A 30 6.10 -6.64 -5.22
C GLY A 30 5.24 -5.46 -4.76
N ASP A 31 5.70 -4.22 -4.96
CA ASP A 31 5.01 -3.00 -4.54
C ASP A 31 3.59 -2.88 -5.13
N GLY A 32 3.39 -3.33 -6.37
CA GLY A 32 2.06 -3.35 -6.98
C GLY A 32 1.09 -4.31 -6.28
N GLY A 33 1.55 -5.51 -5.93
CA GLY A 33 0.75 -6.47 -5.15
C GLY A 33 0.43 -5.94 -3.76
N LEU A 34 1.39 -5.28 -3.12
CA LEU A 34 1.18 -4.60 -1.84
C LEU A 34 0.15 -3.48 -1.94
N ALA A 35 0.27 -2.59 -2.92
CA ALA A 35 -0.65 -1.47 -3.10
C ALA A 35 -2.09 -1.94 -3.37
N LEU A 36 -2.27 -2.89 -4.28
CA LEU A 36 -3.56 -3.52 -4.56
C LEU A 36 -4.15 -4.19 -3.31
N GLY A 37 -3.33 -4.91 -2.54
CA GLY A 37 -3.77 -5.55 -1.30
C GLY A 37 -4.17 -4.57 -0.21
N ILE A 38 -3.44 -3.46 -0.03
CA ILE A 38 -3.83 -2.39 0.89
C ILE A 38 -5.18 -1.78 0.46
N MET A 39 -5.35 -1.46 -0.84
CA MET A 39 -6.61 -0.92 -1.34
C MET A 39 -7.78 -1.90 -1.15
N LYS A 40 -7.57 -3.19 -1.43
CA LYS A 40 -8.58 -4.23 -1.19
C LYS A 40 -8.96 -4.27 0.30
N ALA A 41 -7.98 -4.23 1.21
CA ALA A 41 -8.24 -4.18 2.65
C ALA A 41 -8.99 -2.91 3.08
N LEU A 42 -8.67 -1.75 2.52
CA LEU A 42 -9.37 -0.49 2.79
C LEU A 42 -10.85 -0.56 2.37
N ILE A 43 -11.13 -1.14 1.20
CA ILE A 43 -12.49 -1.31 0.68
C ILE A 43 -13.27 -2.34 1.49
N GLU A 44 -12.72 -3.54 1.71
CA GLU A 44 -13.37 -4.62 2.49
C GLU A 44 -13.75 -4.17 3.91
N ARG A 45 -12.98 -3.23 4.48
CA ARG A 45 -13.20 -2.70 5.84
C ARG A 45 -13.97 -1.37 5.86
N SER A 46 -14.40 -0.87 4.70
CA SER A 46 -15.09 0.43 4.59
C SER A 46 -14.31 1.60 5.21
N LEU A 47 -12.98 1.59 5.03
CA LEU A 47 -12.05 2.60 5.58
C LEU A 47 -11.69 3.71 4.57
N VAL A 48 -12.32 3.69 3.40
CA VAL A 48 -12.09 4.69 2.34
C VAL A 48 -12.89 5.96 2.60
N ASP A 49 -12.34 7.13 2.27
CA ASP A 49 -13.08 8.39 2.28
C ASP A 49 -13.96 8.45 1.02
N ARG A 50 -15.19 7.97 1.17
CA ARG A 50 -16.14 7.88 0.05
C ARG A 50 -16.51 9.24 -0.51
N GLN A 51 -16.63 10.27 0.35
CA GLN A 51 -16.99 11.61 -0.08
C GLN A 51 -15.89 12.25 -0.93
N PHE A 52 -14.63 12.06 -0.54
CA PHE A 52 -13.48 12.50 -1.34
C PHE A 52 -13.43 11.76 -2.68
N ILE A 53 -13.56 10.43 -2.65
CA ILE A 53 -13.52 9.58 -3.85
C ILE A 53 -14.60 10.00 -4.85
N ASP A 54 -15.85 10.14 -4.42
CA ASP A 54 -16.96 10.47 -5.32
C ASP A 54 -16.85 11.89 -5.91
N ARG A 55 -16.15 12.82 -5.24
CA ARG A 55 -16.01 14.21 -5.70
C ARG A 55 -14.74 14.47 -6.52
N GLU A 56 -13.65 13.78 -6.21
CA GLU A 56 -12.31 14.13 -6.68
C GLU A 56 -11.66 13.04 -7.54
N THR A 57 -12.33 11.90 -7.78
CA THR A 57 -11.76 10.78 -8.53
C THR A 57 -12.73 10.20 -9.56
N GLU A 58 -12.18 9.53 -10.57
CA GLU A 58 -12.94 8.81 -11.60
C GLU A 58 -12.52 7.33 -11.61
N GLY A 59 -13.41 6.44 -12.05
CA GLY A 59 -13.09 5.01 -12.25
C GLY A 59 -13.02 4.17 -10.96
N PHE A 60 -13.37 4.71 -9.79
CA PHE A 60 -13.34 3.97 -8.53
C PHE A 60 -14.23 2.71 -8.56
N ALA A 61 -15.41 2.76 -9.20
CA ALA A 61 -16.30 1.61 -9.30
C ALA A 61 -15.63 0.42 -9.98
N GLY A 62 -15.00 0.64 -11.14
CA GLY A 62 -14.26 -0.41 -11.85
C GLY A 62 -13.04 -0.92 -11.08
N LEU A 63 -12.35 -0.02 -10.35
CA LEU A 63 -11.26 -0.43 -9.46
C LEU A 63 -11.78 -1.32 -8.31
N ALA A 64 -12.90 -0.95 -7.69
CA ALA A 64 -13.49 -1.71 -6.60
C ALA A 64 -13.97 -3.10 -7.06
N GLU A 65 -14.55 -3.20 -8.25
CA GLU A 65 -14.93 -4.48 -8.87
C GLU A 65 -13.70 -5.35 -9.16
N TYR A 66 -12.65 -4.76 -9.76
CA TYR A 66 -11.38 -5.45 -9.99
C TYR A 66 -10.80 -5.98 -8.68
N LEU A 67 -10.70 -5.13 -7.65
CA LEU A 67 -10.17 -5.51 -6.35
C LEU A 67 -11.06 -6.55 -5.66
N ALA A 68 -12.38 -6.56 -5.86
CA ALA A 68 -13.26 -7.59 -5.34
C ALA A 68 -12.93 -8.97 -5.96
N SER A 69 -12.62 -9.01 -7.25
CA SER A 69 -12.21 -10.23 -7.97
C SER A 69 -10.75 -10.66 -7.73
N ALA A 70 -9.88 -9.77 -7.25
CA ALA A 70 -8.48 -10.08 -6.99
C ALA A 70 -8.33 -11.10 -5.84
N ASP A 71 -7.54 -12.15 -6.08
CA ASP A 71 -7.28 -13.21 -5.10
C ASP A 71 -6.26 -12.74 -4.06
N TRP A 72 -6.58 -12.98 -2.78
CA TRP A 72 -5.67 -12.69 -1.68
C TRP A 72 -4.39 -13.52 -1.73
N ASP A 73 -4.46 -14.77 -2.19
CA ASP A 73 -3.29 -15.65 -2.26
C ASP A 73 -2.28 -15.15 -3.29
N GLU A 74 -2.76 -14.62 -4.43
CA GLU A 74 -1.91 -13.98 -5.44
C GLU A 74 -1.28 -12.69 -4.91
N LEU A 75 -2.05 -11.83 -4.23
CA LEU A 75 -1.55 -10.56 -3.67
C LEU A 75 -0.49 -10.79 -2.58
N VAL A 76 -0.71 -11.79 -1.72
CA VAL A 76 0.27 -12.21 -0.69
C VAL A 76 1.54 -12.73 -1.36
N LYS A 77 1.40 -13.59 -2.37
CA LYS A 77 2.54 -14.14 -3.11
C LYS A 77 3.34 -13.05 -3.84
N ASP A 78 2.67 -12.11 -4.51
CA ASP A 78 3.32 -11.08 -5.31
C ASP A 78 4.04 -10.04 -4.45
N SER A 79 3.44 -9.67 -3.31
CA SER A 79 4.03 -8.69 -2.39
C SER A 79 5.06 -9.31 -1.43
N GLY A 80 4.92 -10.58 -1.10
CA GLY A 80 5.61 -11.26 0.01
C GLY A 80 5.16 -10.83 1.41
N LEU A 81 4.04 -10.12 1.53
CA LEU A 81 3.47 -9.69 2.80
C LEU A 81 2.14 -10.41 3.06
N SER A 82 1.85 -10.72 4.31
CA SER A 82 0.59 -11.37 4.68
C SER A 82 -0.60 -10.40 4.55
N ARG A 83 -1.80 -10.97 4.42
CA ARG A 83 -3.05 -10.19 4.40
C ARG A 83 -3.18 -9.31 5.66
N GLU A 84 -2.76 -9.83 6.81
CA GLU A 84 -2.80 -9.13 8.09
C GLU A 84 -1.86 -7.92 8.09
N GLN A 85 -0.65 -8.06 7.54
CA GLN A 85 0.31 -6.95 7.41
C GLN A 85 -0.24 -5.83 6.51
N MET A 86 -0.86 -6.19 5.38
CA MET A 86 -1.51 -5.22 4.50
C MET A 86 -2.71 -4.55 5.17
N ALA A 87 -3.51 -5.31 5.91
CA ALA A 87 -4.65 -4.78 6.65
C ALA A 87 -4.23 -3.86 7.80
N GLU A 88 -3.13 -4.16 8.50
CA GLU A 88 -2.55 -3.29 9.51
C GLU A 88 -2.12 -1.95 8.90
N LEU A 89 -1.46 -1.99 7.74
CA LEU A 89 -1.06 -0.80 7.01
C LEU A 89 -2.27 0.02 6.53
N ALA A 90 -3.33 -0.64 6.04
CA ALA A 90 -4.60 0.00 5.68
C ALA A 90 -5.25 0.73 6.87
N VAL A 91 -5.32 0.08 8.04
CA VAL A 91 -5.85 0.70 9.26
C VAL A 91 -4.99 1.88 9.68
N LEU A 92 -3.67 1.73 9.68
CA LEU A 92 -2.72 2.80 10.00
C LEU A 92 -2.89 4.02 9.10
N MET A 93 -3.06 3.80 7.79
CA MET A 93 -3.30 4.86 6.80
C MET A 93 -4.63 5.56 7.04
N SER A 94 -5.72 4.80 7.21
CA SER A 94 -7.07 5.36 7.44
C SER A 94 -7.15 6.20 8.73
N GLY A 95 -6.44 5.81 9.78
CA GLY A 95 -6.40 6.52 11.06
C GLY A 95 -5.50 7.77 11.06
N THR A 96 -4.71 7.98 10.01
CA THR A 96 -3.71 9.06 9.95
C THR A 96 -4.14 10.13 8.94
N LYS A 97 -4.72 11.23 9.45
CA LYS A 97 -5.25 12.34 8.63
C LYS A 97 -4.26 12.98 7.65
N LYS A 98 -2.95 12.89 7.93
CA LYS A 98 -1.89 13.46 7.10
C LYS A 98 -0.84 12.40 6.83
N THR A 99 -0.98 11.73 5.71
CA THR A 99 -0.04 10.71 5.23
C THR A 99 0.77 11.28 4.09
N PHE A 100 2.09 11.11 4.14
CA PHE A 100 3.02 11.54 3.09
C PHE A 100 3.78 10.32 2.56
N PHE A 101 3.65 10.07 1.25
CA PHE A 101 4.38 9.01 0.57
C PHE A 101 5.68 9.58 -0.01
N ARG A 102 6.81 9.06 0.48
CA ARG A 102 8.12 9.34 -0.11
C ARG A 102 8.50 8.18 -1.02
N ILE A 103 8.34 8.36 -2.32
CA ILE A 103 8.77 7.38 -3.31
C ILE A 103 10.27 7.56 -3.59
N GLY A 104 11.03 6.48 -3.41
CA GLY A 104 12.45 6.42 -3.76
C GLY A 104 12.68 5.97 -5.20
N ILE A 105 13.95 5.75 -5.55
CA ILE A 105 14.37 5.30 -6.90
C ILE A 105 14.05 3.81 -7.13
N GLY A 106 13.71 3.04 -6.08
CA GLY A 106 13.43 1.60 -6.21
C GLY A 106 12.35 1.28 -7.25
N LEU A 107 11.27 2.07 -7.26
CA LEU A 107 10.17 1.90 -8.21
C LEU A 107 10.56 2.21 -9.66
N SER A 108 11.63 2.98 -9.93
CA SER A 108 12.06 3.28 -11.31
C SER A 108 13.00 2.22 -11.90
N ARG A 109 13.37 1.18 -11.13
CA ARG A 109 14.35 0.16 -11.55
C ARG A 109 13.75 -1.18 -11.93
N HIS A 110 12.42 -1.31 -11.99
CA HIS A 110 11.74 -2.49 -12.52
C HIS A 110 10.70 -2.11 -13.56
N SER A 111 10.44 -3.01 -14.51
CA SER A 111 9.54 -2.78 -15.65
C SER A 111 8.10 -2.48 -15.25
N ARG A 112 7.70 -2.85 -14.03
CA ARG A 112 6.38 -2.58 -13.44
C ARG A 112 6.31 -1.27 -12.64
N GLY A 113 7.36 -0.45 -12.65
CA GLY A 113 7.48 0.75 -11.83
C GLY A 113 6.34 1.75 -11.97
N GLY A 114 5.97 2.08 -13.22
CA GLY A 114 4.86 2.99 -13.50
C GLY A 114 3.51 2.45 -13.01
N MET A 115 3.31 1.13 -13.06
CA MET A 115 2.11 0.51 -12.51
C MET A 115 2.11 0.55 -10.99
N ALA A 116 3.24 0.24 -10.33
CA ALA A 116 3.37 0.27 -8.88
C ALA A 116 3.12 1.66 -8.26
N VAL A 117 3.46 2.74 -8.98
CA VAL A 117 3.16 4.12 -8.54
C VAL A 117 1.69 4.47 -8.71
N ARG A 118 1.02 3.90 -9.72
CA ARG A 118 -0.40 4.15 -10.01
C ARG A 118 -1.32 3.36 -9.08
N SER A 119 -0.98 2.09 -8.84
CA SER A 119 -1.75 1.14 -8.03
C SER A 119 -1.77 1.51 -6.56
#